data_AF-A0A455XCD5-F1
#
_entry.id   AF-A0A455XCD5-F1
#
_cell.length_a   1.000
_cell.length_b   1.000
_cell.length_c   1.000
_cell.angle_alpha   90.00
_cell.angle_beta   90.00
_cell.angle_gamma   90.00
#
_symmetry.space_group_name_H-M   'P 1'
#
loop_
_entity.id
_entity.type
_entity.pdbx_description
1 polymer ?
#
loop_
_entity_poly.entity_id
_entity_poly.type
_entity_poly.pdbx_seq_one_letter_code
_entity_poly.pdbx_strand_id
1 'polypeptide(L)'
;MTTLNGNQIEVVPVQIRLDGTPWATYYFGYGVGLVAAEAFSIQLYAPSFSPVSLPPPKVDGTVVEYVNTLDFPNAPSGHYFYASDPAEQATVDAGGAGKFVRTGRTFASGGFVPVCRFYGSMSPGPNSHFFTASASECDGLKAAQVTPTPTSTQQWNFEGNGFYSVTPVADAQGQMRCMAGTQPVYRAYNNAYPKSGGKNPWDSNHRYSTLSADIDEMISKGWASEGIVLCAPR
;
A
#
# COMPACT_ATOMS: atom_id res chain seq x y z
N MET A 1 37.08 -40.28 24.40
CA MET A 1 35.80 -39.71 24.86
C MET A 1 36.11 -38.33 25.41
N THR A 2 35.98 -37.30 24.59
CA THR A 2 36.08 -35.90 25.02
C THR A 2 34.65 -35.39 25.05
N THR A 3 34.04 -35.42 26.23
CA THR A 3 32.73 -34.82 26.49
C THR A 3 32.83 -33.33 26.20
N LEU A 4 32.12 -32.86 25.16
CA LEU A 4 31.92 -31.44 24.89
C LEU A 4 31.12 -30.86 26.07
N ASN A 5 31.73 -29.94 26.81
CA ASN A 5 31.05 -29.17 27.85
C ASN A 5 29.93 -28.35 27.18
N GLY A 6 28.68 -28.68 27.50
CA GLY A 6 27.47 -28.24 26.79
C GLY A 6 27.09 -26.77 26.96
N ASN A 7 27.91 -25.86 26.42
CA ASN A 7 27.64 -24.41 26.36
C ASN A 7 27.94 -23.84 24.95
N GLN A 8 27.70 -24.63 23.90
CA GLN A 8 27.88 -24.13 22.53
C GLN A 8 26.65 -23.29 22.14
N ILE A 9 26.85 -21.98 22.00
CA ILE A 9 25.87 -21.05 21.41
C ILE A 9 26.26 -20.91 19.94
N GLU A 10 25.45 -21.44 19.04
CA GLU A 10 25.58 -21.17 17.61
C GLU A 10 24.76 -19.93 17.26
N VAL A 11 25.35 -19.02 16.49
CA VAL A 11 24.70 -17.80 16.03
C VAL A 11 24.70 -17.77 14.52
N VAL A 12 23.52 -17.63 13.92
CA VAL A 12 23.35 -17.55 12.47
C VAL A 12 22.99 -16.11 12.08
N PRO A 13 23.79 -15.44 11.23
CA PRO A 13 23.41 -14.16 10.67
C PRO A 13 22.38 -14.34 9.55
N VAL A 14 21.25 -13.65 9.65
CA VAL A 14 20.24 -13.52 8.60
C VAL A 14 20.37 -12.11 8.02
N GLN A 15 20.94 -12.04 6.81
CA GLN A 15 21.07 -10.79 6.07
C GLN A 15 19.80 -10.56 5.25
N ILE A 16 19.07 -9.49 5.57
CA ILE A 16 17.97 -9.01 4.75
C ILE A 16 18.52 -8.00 3.74
N ARG A 17 18.20 -8.21 2.47
CA ARG A 17 18.54 -7.31 1.37
C ARG A 17 17.27 -6.76 0.74
N LEU A 18 17.27 -5.46 0.44
CA LEU A 18 16.23 -4.79 -0.35
C LEU A 18 16.79 -4.56 -1.75
N ASP A 19 16.22 -5.22 -2.75
CA ASP A 19 16.68 -5.16 -4.16
C ASP A 19 18.19 -5.41 -4.33
N GLY A 20 18.71 -6.39 -3.59
CA GLY A 20 20.14 -6.75 -3.61
C GLY A 20 21.04 -5.89 -2.71
N THR A 21 20.53 -4.76 -2.20
CA THR A 21 21.25 -3.85 -1.29
C THR A 21 21.10 -4.32 0.16
N PRO A 22 22.20 -4.42 0.94
CA PRO A 22 22.11 -4.77 2.36
C PRO A 22 21.23 -3.77 3.13
N TRP A 23 20.19 -4.27 3.79
CA TRP A 23 19.27 -3.45 4.58
C TRP A 23 19.46 -3.67 6.08
N ALA A 24 19.53 -4.93 6.52
CA ALA A 24 19.74 -5.29 7.92
C ALA A 24 20.40 -6.67 8.06
N THR A 25 21.14 -6.90 9.14
CA THR A 25 21.62 -8.24 9.53
C THR A 25 21.10 -8.55 10.92
N TYR A 26 20.30 -9.61 11.02
CA TYR A 26 19.81 -10.15 12.29
C TYR A 26 20.66 -11.33 12.71
N TYR A 27 20.81 -11.56 14.01
CA TYR A 27 21.57 -12.69 14.54
C TYR A 27 20.63 -13.56 15.35
N PHE A 28 20.46 -14.82 14.95
CA PHE A 28 19.67 -15.81 15.67
C PHE A 28 20.61 -16.77 16.39
N GLY A 29 20.61 -16.72 17.72
CA GLY A 29 21.34 -17.64 18.56
C GLY A 29 20.46 -18.80 19.01
N TYR A 30 20.96 -20.03 18.96
CA TYR A 30 20.39 -21.15 19.72
C TYR A 30 21.49 -21.88 20.50
N GLY A 31 21.14 -22.35 21.69
CA GLY A 31 22.00 -23.18 22.53
C GLY A 31 21.44 -24.59 22.62
N VAL A 32 22.29 -25.61 22.47
CA VAL A 32 21.90 -27.01 22.64
C VAL A 32 22.63 -27.57 23.88
N GLY A 33 21.85 -27.91 24.91
CA GLY A 33 22.35 -28.53 26.15
C GLY A 33 21.69 -29.88 26.41
N LEU A 34 22.45 -30.85 26.92
CA LEU A 34 21.96 -32.17 27.32
C LEU A 34 21.74 -32.20 28.84
N VAL A 35 20.59 -31.69 29.30
CA VAL A 35 19.89 -32.18 30.51
C VAL A 35 18.43 -31.72 30.45
N ALA A 36 17.55 -32.60 30.95
CA ALA A 36 16.10 -32.58 30.87
C ALA A 36 15.43 -31.19 30.91
N ALA A 37 14.61 -30.93 29.89
CA ALA A 37 13.45 -30.05 29.89
C ALA A 37 13.62 -28.66 30.52
N GLU A 38 14.33 -27.76 29.84
CA GLU A 38 13.99 -26.34 29.82
C GLU A 38 14.79 -25.64 28.72
N ALA A 39 14.12 -25.23 27.63
CA ALA A 39 14.70 -24.34 26.64
C ALA A 39 14.73 -22.93 27.23
N PHE A 40 15.87 -22.49 27.76
CA PHE A 40 16.05 -21.10 28.16
C PHE A 40 16.54 -20.27 26.98
N SER A 41 15.74 -19.27 26.59
CA SER A 41 16.17 -18.17 25.75
C SER A 41 16.82 -17.10 26.65
N ILE A 42 18.15 -17.06 26.70
CA ILE A 42 18.86 -15.90 27.28
C ILE A 42 19.04 -14.88 26.16
N GLN A 43 18.30 -13.79 26.24
CA GLN A 43 18.37 -12.67 25.33
C GLN A 43 19.70 -11.92 25.59
N LEU A 44 20.75 -12.25 24.83
CA LEU A 44 22.03 -11.55 24.85
C LEU A 44 21.87 -10.17 24.20
N TYR A 45 21.88 -9.15 25.06
CA TYR A 45 22.02 -7.71 24.79
C TYR A 45 21.59 -7.23 23.40
N ALA A 46 20.34 -6.80 23.32
CA ALA A 46 19.83 -5.95 22.26
C ALA A 46 19.15 -4.76 22.98
N PRO A 47 19.23 -3.50 22.50
CA PRO A 47 18.42 -2.43 23.06
C PRO A 47 16.97 -2.87 22.96
N SER A 48 16.38 -3.32 24.08
CA SER A 48 15.01 -3.83 24.25
C SER A 48 14.26 -4.07 22.94
N PHE A 49 14.68 -5.08 22.17
CA PHE A 49 13.88 -5.54 21.04
C PHE A 49 12.84 -6.47 21.64
N SER A 50 11.65 -5.95 21.90
CA SER A 50 10.47 -6.81 22.03
C SER A 50 10.33 -7.55 20.69
N PRO A 51 10.23 -8.89 20.66
CA PRO A 51 10.06 -9.68 19.43
C PRO A 51 8.70 -9.45 18.74
N VAL A 52 8.05 -8.32 18.98
CA VAL A 52 6.65 -8.00 18.64
C VAL A 52 6.52 -6.73 17.79
N SER A 53 7.56 -5.90 17.62
CA SER A 53 7.48 -4.75 16.70
C SER A 53 8.67 -4.69 15.74
N LEU A 54 8.39 -4.78 14.44
CA LEU A 54 9.30 -4.30 13.40
C LEU A 54 9.64 -2.83 13.69
N PRO A 55 10.87 -2.36 13.39
CA PRO A 55 11.17 -0.94 13.45
C PRO A 55 10.16 -0.17 12.58
N PRO A 56 9.81 1.08 12.96
CA PRO A 56 8.94 1.92 12.14
C PRO A 56 9.41 1.92 10.67
N PRO A 57 8.50 1.74 9.72
CA PRO A 57 8.83 1.81 8.31
C PRO A 57 9.53 3.12 7.98
N LYS A 58 10.59 3.06 7.19
CA LYS A 58 11.28 4.24 6.70
C LYS A 58 10.41 4.95 5.66
N VAL A 59 10.42 6.29 5.67
CA VAL A 59 9.89 7.13 4.58
C VAL A 59 10.88 7.10 3.41
N ASP A 60 10.39 6.70 2.23
CA ASP A 60 11.18 6.64 1.01
C ASP A 60 10.82 7.75 0.01
N GLY A 61 9.61 8.32 0.11
CA GLY A 61 9.18 9.39 -0.76
C GLY A 61 7.85 10.01 -0.34
N THR A 62 7.29 10.83 -1.22
CA THR A 62 6.00 11.50 -1.01
C THR A 62 5.08 11.23 -2.19
N VAL A 63 3.89 10.72 -1.89
CA VAL A 63 2.79 10.60 -2.84
C VAL A 63 1.97 11.89 -2.82
N VAL A 64 1.76 12.49 -3.98
CA VAL A 64 1.04 13.76 -4.16
C VAL A 64 -0.33 13.50 -4.78
N GLU A 65 -1.39 14.03 -4.17
CA GLU A 65 -2.77 13.99 -4.68
C GLU A 65 -3.03 15.12 -5.68
N TYR A 66 -3.67 14.76 -6.79
CA TYR A 66 -4.16 15.66 -7.82
C TYR A 66 -5.65 15.46 -8.02
N VAL A 67 -6.35 16.51 -8.47
CA VAL A 67 -7.75 16.45 -8.88
C VAL A 67 -7.93 17.11 -10.25
N ASN A 68 -8.81 16.55 -11.07
CA ASN A 68 -9.23 17.12 -12.35
C ASN A 68 -10.75 17.16 -12.42
N THR A 69 -11.30 18.37 -12.31
CA THR A 69 -12.75 18.64 -12.44
C THR A 69 -13.13 19.12 -13.83
N LEU A 70 -12.15 19.55 -14.64
CA LEU A 70 -12.38 20.19 -15.93
C LEU A 70 -12.51 19.18 -17.06
N ASP A 71 -11.69 18.13 -17.07
CA ASP A 71 -11.78 17.07 -18.06
C ASP A 71 -12.78 15.97 -17.64
N PHE A 72 -13.18 15.94 -16.37
CA PHE A 72 -14.16 15.01 -15.80
C PHE A 72 -15.34 15.73 -15.10
N PRO A 73 -16.12 16.55 -15.82
CA PRO A 73 -17.16 17.40 -15.22
C PRO A 73 -18.34 16.62 -14.61
N ASN A 74 -18.57 15.38 -15.04
CA ASN A 74 -19.64 14.53 -14.53
C ASN A 74 -19.23 13.72 -13.29
N ALA A 75 -17.93 13.66 -12.97
CA ALA A 75 -17.45 12.93 -11.81
C ALA A 75 -17.78 13.71 -10.53
N PRO A 76 -18.45 13.09 -9.54
CA PRO A 76 -18.81 13.78 -8.30
C PRO A 76 -17.54 14.21 -7.55
N SER A 77 -17.26 15.50 -7.44
CA SER A 77 -16.01 16.07 -6.88
C SER A 77 -14.76 15.92 -7.74
N GLY A 78 -14.91 15.63 -9.03
CA GLY A 78 -13.77 15.48 -9.96
C GLY A 78 -13.13 14.10 -9.92
N HIS A 79 -12.04 13.98 -10.68
CA HIS A 79 -11.27 12.76 -10.86
C HIS A 79 -9.91 12.90 -10.17
N TYR A 80 -9.57 11.96 -9.28
CA TYR A 80 -8.37 11.98 -8.46
C TYR A 80 -7.24 11.13 -9.07
N PHE A 81 -6.01 11.59 -8.90
CA PHE A 81 -4.80 10.92 -9.34
C PHE A 81 -3.69 11.09 -8.29
N TYR A 82 -2.75 10.13 -8.23
CA TYR A 82 -1.68 10.11 -7.25
C TYR A 82 -0.35 9.79 -7.94
N ALA A 83 0.65 10.64 -7.74
CA ALA A 83 2.00 10.46 -8.27
C ALA A 83 3.02 10.38 -7.13
N SER A 84 3.80 9.30 -7.10
CA SER A 84 4.89 9.06 -6.15
C SER A 84 6.26 9.43 -6.73
N ASP A 85 6.41 9.34 -8.05
CA ASP A 85 7.65 9.64 -8.75
C ASP A 85 7.78 11.16 -9.03
N PRO A 86 8.91 11.80 -8.69
CA PRO A 86 9.10 13.23 -8.90
C PRO A 86 9.02 13.67 -10.38
N ALA A 87 9.41 12.82 -11.34
CA ALA A 87 9.33 13.16 -12.77
C ALA A 87 7.88 13.04 -13.28
N GLU A 88 7.11 12.07 -12.78
CA GLU A 88 5.67 12.00 -13.03
C GLU A 88 4.94 13.22 -12.44
N GLN A 89 5.27 13.61 -11.21
CA GLN A 89 4.75 14.84 -10.60
C GLN A 89 5.03 16.07 -11.48
N ALA A 90 6.28 16.26 -11.90
CA ALA A 90 6.65 17.37 -12.77
C ALA A 90 5.89 17.36 -14.12
N THR A 91 5.65 16.18 -14.69
CA THR A 91 4.89 16.02 -15.93
C THR A 91 3.42 16.42 -15.75
N VAL A 92 2.81 16.02 -14.63
CA VAL A 92 1.42 16.35 -14.31
C VAL A 92 1.28 17.84 -14.01
N ASP A 93 2.20 18.43 -13.25
CA ASP A 93 2.25 19.87 -12.96
C ASP A 93 2.39 20.72 -14.23
N ALA A 94 3.10 20.21 -15.23
CA ALA A 94 3.25 20.85 -16.54
C ALA A 94 2.02 20.68 -17.46
N GLY A 95 0.98 19.96 -17.01
CA GLY A 95 -0.25 19.70 -17.77
C GLY A 95 -0.16 18.52 -18.75
N GLY A 96 0.89 17.69 -18.67
CA GLY A 96 1.11 16.56 -19.57
C GLY A 96 0.08 15.41 -19.43
N ALA A 97 -0.68 15.39 -18.34
CA ALA A 97 -1.69 14.37 -18.04
C ALA A 97 -3.13 14.91 -18.06
N GLY A 98 -3.35 16.10 -18.62
CA GLY A 98 -4.63 16.83 -18.57
C GLY A 98 -4.63 17.91 -17.49
N LYS A 99 -5.82 18.43 -17.17
CA LYS A 99 -6.00 19.58 -16.26
C LYS A 99 -5.99 19.19 -14.77
N PHE A 100 -5.12 18.25 -14.42
CA PHE A 100 -4.88 17.87 -13.03
C PHE A 100 -4.16 18.98 -12.29
N VAL A 101 -4.65 19.29 -11.09
CA VAL A 101 -4.03 20.27 -10.18
C VAL A 101 -3.80 19.62 -8.83
N ARG A 102 -2.69 19.96 -8.17
CA ARG A 102 -2.38 19.48 -6.82
C ARG A 102 -3.48 19.93 -5.85
N THR A 103 -3.96 19.01 -5.01
CA THR A 103 -4.97 19.34 -3.98
C THR A 103 -4.34 19.94 -2.71
N GLY A 104 -3.02 19.80 -2.57
CA GLY A 104 -2.29 20.08 -1.33
C GLY A 104 -2.28 18.92 -0.34
N ARG A 105 -2.96 17.80 -0.63
CA ARG A 105 -2.86 16.56 0.16
C ARG A 105 -1.68 15.72 -0.32
N THR A 106 -0.94 15.17 0.64
CA THR A 106 0.18 14.26 0.40
C THR A 106 0.24 13.20 1.50
N PHE A 107 0.90 12.09 1.23
CA PHE A 107 1.29 11.12 2.26
C PHE A 107 2.64 10.48 1.93
N ALA A 108 3.33 10.00 2.95
CA ALA A 108 4.61 9.33 2.77
C ALA A 108 4.43 7.98 2.06
N SER A 109 5.30 7.69 1.09
CA SER A 109 5.56 6.32 0.65
C SER A 109 6.72 5.73 1.45
N GLY A 110 6.76 4.41 1.50
CA GLY A 110 7.79 3.62 2.15
C GLY A 110 7.22 2.41 2.87
N GLY A 111 8.09 1.55 3.39
CA GLY A 111 7.71 0.27 3.97
C GLY A 111 8.08 -0.90 3.06
N PHE A 112 7.40 -2.03 3.23
CA PHE A 112 7.85 -3.32 2.70
C PHE A 112 6.83 -3.99 1.79
N VAL A 113 5.67 -3.37 1.57
CA VAL A 113 4.62 -3.91 0.70
C VAL A 113 4.57 -3.09 -0.60
N PRO A 114 4.82 -3.70 -1.76
CA PRO A 114 4.64 -3.02 -3.04
C PRO A 114 3.16 -2.75 -3.28
N VAL A 115 2.84 -1.51 -3.65
CA VAL A 115 1.48 -1.09 -4.01
C VAL A 115 1.31 -1.29 -5.51
N CYS A 116 0.46 -2.24 -5.89
CA CYS A 116 0.13 -2.49 -7.28
C CYS A 116 -0.57 -1.27 -7.88
N ARG A 117 -0.08 -0.83 -9.03
CA ARG A 117 -0.62 0.27 -9.82
C ARG A 117 -1.28 -0.32 -11.07
N PHE A 118 -2.51 0.10 -11.33
CA PHE A 118 -3.24 -0.24 -12.53
C PHE A 118 -3.71 1.01 -13.23
N TYR A 119 -3.77 0.97 -14.56
CA TYR A 119 -4.50 1.93 -15.36
C TYR A 119 -5.69 1.27 -16.05
N GLY A 120 -6.85 1.88 -15.90
CA GLY A 120 -8.07 1.44 -16.55
C GLY A 120 -8.07 1.72 -18.05
N SER A 121 -8.70 0.86 -18.86
CA SER A 121 -8.89 1.15 -20.28
C SER A 121 -9.52 2.54 -20.48
N MET A 122 -9.04 3.32 -21.45
CA MET A 122 -9.58 4.66 -21.70
C MET A 122 -11.03 4.61 -22.17
N SER A 123 -11.36 3.62 -23.00
CA SER A 123 -12.72 3.30 -23.42
C SER A 123 -12.87 1.76 -23.43
N PRO A 124 -13.94 1.19 -22.85
CA PRO A 124 -15.14 1.84 -22.27
C PRO A 124 -14.97 2.36 -20.82
N GLY A 125 -13.74 2.43 -20.30
CA GLY A 125 -13.42 2.87 -18.95
C GLY A 125 -12.54 1.84 -18.20
N PRO A 126 -12.07 2.16 -16.99
CA PRO A 126 -12.43 3.34 -16.19
C PRO A 126 -11.54 4.58 -16.35
N ASN A 127 -10.59 4.62 -17.30
CA ASN A 127 -9.75 5.82 -17.55
C ASN A 127 -9.20 6.47 -16.26
N SER A 128 -8.77 5.65 -15.30
CA SER A 128 -8.34 6.04 -13.95
C SER A 128 -7.16 5.18 -13.53
N HIS A 129 -6.36 5.68 -12.60
CA HIS A 129 -5.43 4.83 -11.86
C HIS A 129 -6.13 4.16 -10.69
N PHE A 130 -5.62 2.99 -10.29
CA PHE A 130 -6.02 2.26 -9.09
C PHE A 130 -4.79 1.72 -8.37
N PHE A 131 -4.80 1.85 -7.03
CA PHE A 131 -3.70 1.47 -6.15
C PHE A 131 -4.17 0.53 -5.04
N THR A 132 -3.41 -0.54 -4.80
CA THR A 132 -3.69 -1.47 -3.71
C THR A 132 -2.44 -2.13 -3.12
N ALA A 133 -2.37 -2.21 -1.79
CA ALA A 133 -1.40 -3.05 -1.06
C ALA A 133 -1.98 -4.41 -0.65
N SER A 134 -3.22 -4.71 -1.02
CA SER A 134 -3.81 -6.02 -0.80
C SER A 134 -3.34 -6.99 -1.87
N ALA A 135 -2.64 -8.04 -1.47
CA ALA A 135 -2.17 -9.08 -2.39
C ALA A 135 -3.34 -9.74 -3.14
N SER A 136 -4.43 -10.05 -2.44
CA SER A 136 -5.61 -10.68 -3.06
C SER A 136 -6.32 -9.76 -4.05
N GLU A 137 -6.41 -8.46 -3.76
CA GLU A 137 -7.00 -7.48 -4.69
C GLU A 137 -6.09 -7.31 -5.92
N CYS A 138 -4.77 -7.19 -5.71
CA CYS A 138 -3.81 -7.09 -6.80
C CYS A 138 -3.81 -8.32 -7.71
N ASP A 139 -3.75 -9.52 -7.12
CA ASP A 139 -3.70 -10.77 -7.88
C ASP A 139 -5.03 -11.05 -8.59
N GLY A 140 -6.16 -10.72 -7.95
CA GLY A 140 -7.48 -10.81 -8.58
C GLY A 140 -7.62 -9.91 -9.80
N LEU A 141 -7.14 -8.66 -9.71
CA LEU A 141 -7.15 -7.73 -10.84
C LEU A 141 -6.22 -8.16 -11.98
N LYS A 142 -5.02 -8.66 -11.65
CA LYS A 142 -4.09 -9.22 -12.65
C LYS A 142 -4.69 -10.44 -13.34
N ALA A 143 -5.35 -11.33 -12.60
CA ALA A 143 -5.98 -12.52 -13.17
C ALA A 143 -7.18 -12.18 -14.08
N ALA A 144 -7.87 -11.07 -13.83
CA ALA A 144 -8.97 -10.59 -14.67
C ALA A 144 -8.51 -9.86 -15.94
N GLN A 145 -7.23 -9.47 -16.03
CA GLN A 145 -6.69 -8.74 -17.17
C GLN A 145 -6.55 -9.64 -18.40
N VAL A 146 -7.08 -9.17 -19.54
CA VAL A 146 -6.94 -9.83 -20.84
C VAL A 146 -5.84 -9.14 -21.65
N THR A 147 -5.00 -9.94 -22.33
CA THR A 147 -3.92 -9.47 -23.21
C THR A 147 -4.08 -10.06 -24.62
N PRO A 148 -4.09 -9.24 -25.69
CA PRO A 148 -4.00 -7.77 -25.69
C PRO A 148 -5.23 -7.10 -25.06
N THR A 149 -5.08 -5.85 -24.61
CA THR A 149 -6.17 -5.08 -23.98
C THR A 149 -7.38 -4.99 -24.92
N PRO A 150 -8.56 -5.48 -24.50
CA PRO A 150 -9.76 -5.44 -25.32
C PRO A 150 -10.28 -4.00 -25.45
N THR A 151 -10.82 -3.67 -26.63
CA THR A 151 -11.39 -2.36 -26.92
C THR A 151 -12.88 -2.24 -26.58
N SER A 152 -13.55 -3.38 -26.34
CA SER A 152 -14.99 -3.45 -26.07
C SER A 152 -15.34 -3.69 -24.60
N THR A 153 -14.34 -4.03 -23.78
CA THR A 153 -14.56 -4.47 -22.40
C THR A 153 -13.69 -3.64 -21.46
N GLN A 154 -14.31 -3.12 -20.41
CA GLN A 154 -13.60 -2.41 -19.35
C GLN A 154 -12.70 -3.40 -18.60
N GLN A 155 -11.44 -3.01 -18.38
CA GLN A 155 -10.52 -3.76 -17.55
C GLN A 155 -9.51 -2.85 -16.85
N TRP A 156 -8.88 -3.39 -15.82
CA TRP A 156 -7.69 -2.83 -15.19
C TRP A 156 -6.44 -3.44 -15.81
N ASN A 157 -5.48 -2.61 -16.20
CA ASN A 157 -4.22 -3.04 -16.81
C ASN A 157 -3.09 -2.78 -15.82
N PHE A 158 -2.34 -3.82 -15.43
CA PHE A 158 -1.24 -3.70 -14.48
C PHE A 158 -0.07 -2.91 -15.09
N GLU A 159 0.38 -1.86 -14.39
CA GLU A 159 1.48 -0.98 -14.82
C GLU A 159 2.76 -1.20 -14.01
N GLY A 160 2.75 -2.18 -13.10
CA GLY A 160 3.83 -2.39 -12.13
C GLY A 160 3.45 -1.89 -10.74
N ASN A 161 4.48 -1.63 -9.92
CA ASN A 161 4.30 -1.13 -8.57
C ASN A 161 4.47 0.39 -8.56
N GLY A 162 3.51 1.12 -8.02
CA GLY A 162 3.57 2.59 -7.99
C GLY A 162 4.47 3.13 -6.88
N PHE A 163 4.45 2.50 -5.70
CA PHE A 163 5.26 2.87 -4.54
C PHE A 163 5.21 1.74 -3.50
N TYR A 164 5.94 1.89 -2.39
CA TYR A 164 5.87 0.99 -1.24
C TYR A 164 5.02 1.59 -0.12
N SER A 165 4.32 0.72 0.60
CA SER A 165 3.49 1.06 1.76
C SER A 165 3.57 -0.05 2.81
N VAL A 166 2.78 0.07 3.88
CA VAL A 166 2.45 -1.04 4.79
C VAL A 166 0.99 -1.45 4.59
N THR A 167 0.72 -2.77 4.63
CA THR A 167 -0.64 -3.29 4.62
C THR A 167 -1.30 -3.10 5.97
N PRO A 168 -2.55 -2.62 6.04
CA PRO A 168 -3.29 -2.58 7.29
C PRO A 168 -3.54 -3.99 7.84
N VAL A 169 -3.59 -4.13 9.15
CA VAL A 169 -3.85 -5.40 9.85
C VAL A 169 -5.21 -5.36 10.52
N ALA A 170 -5.96 -6.46 10.46
CA ALA A 170 -7.20 -6.57 11.22
C ALA A 170 -6.88 -6.72 12.71
N ASP A 171 -7.59 -5.99 13.57
CA ASP A 171 -7.57 -6.22 15.01
C ASP A 171 -8.44 -7.43 15.41
N ALA A 172 -8.53 -7.68 16.72
CA ALA A 172 -9.30 -8.81 17.25
C ALA A 172 -10.82 -8.74 16.92
N GLN A 173 -11.32 -7.57 16.51
CA GLN A 173 -12.70 -7.33 16.12
C GLN A 173 -12.86 -7.35 14.58
N GLY A 174 -11.79 -7.59 13.83
CA GLY A 174 -11.79 -7.58 12.37
C GLY A 174 -11.69 -6.18 11.77
N GLN A 175 -11.46 -5.13 12.56
CA GLN A 175 -11.31 -3.77 12.04
C GLN A 175 -9.87 -3.55 11.57
N MET A 176 -9.72 -3.00 10.37
CA MET A 176 -8.41 -2.67 9.82
C MET A 176 -7.75 -1.54 10.61
N ARG A 177 -6.48 -1.72 10.98
CA ARG A 177 -5.67 -0.75 11.73
C ARG A 177 -4.25 -0.69 11.16
N CYS A 178 -3.56 0.39 11.49
CA CYS A 178 -2.17 0.59 11.13
C CYS A 178 -1.25 0.29 12.31
N MET A 179 -0.10 -0.32 12.03
CA MET A 179 0.92 -0.61 13.04
C MET A 179 1.55 0.68 13.57
N ALA A 180 2.23 0.58 14.72
CA ALA A 180 2.97 1.71 15.29
C ALA A 180 3.98 2.28 14.29
N GLY A 181 4.12 3.61 14.28
CA GLY A 181 4.98 4.32 13.31
C GLY A 181 4.36 4.51 11.93
N THR A 182 3.10 4.13 11.74
CA THR A 182 2.36 4.37 10.50
C THR A 182 1.01 5.05 10.77
N GLN A 183 0.38 5.54 9.72
CA GLN A 183 -0.94 6.17 9.77
C GLN A 183 -1.85 5.65 8.66
N PRO A 184 -3.17 5.62 8.90
CA PRO A 184 -4.13 5.15 7.90
C PRO A 184 -4.11 6.00 6.65
N VAL A 185 -4.23 5.34 5.50
CA VAL A 185 -4.69 5.93 4.25
C VAL A 185 -6.03 5.26 3.93
N TYR A 186 -7.06 6.08 3.93
CA TYR A 186 -8.43 5.71 3.65
C TYR A 186 -8.69 5.80 2.15
N ARG A 187 -9.55 4.92 1.61
CA ARG A 187 -9.99 4.96 0.21
C ARG A 187 -11.50 5.16 0.12
N ALA A 188 -11.92 6.01 -0.81
CA ALA A 188 -13.31 6.14 -1.23
C ALA A 188 -13.43 5.83 -2.72
N TYR A 189 -14.49 5.11 -3.07
CA TYR A 189 -14.89 4.83 -4.45
C TYR A 189 -16.02 5.76 -4.88
N ASN A 190 -15.91 6.40 -6.04
CA ASN A 190 -16.92 7.32 -6.56
C ASN A 190 -18.24 6.67 -7.01
N ASN A 191 -18.41 5.38 -6.72
CA ASN A 191 -19.65 4.64 -6.94
C ASN A 191 -20.08 4.64 -8.42
N ALA A 192 -19.14 4.65 -9.37
CA ALA A 192 -19.47 4.60 -10.81
C ALA A 192 -20.26 3.34 -11.19
N TYR A 193 -20.03 2.22 -10.51
CA TYR A 193 -20.80 0.98 -10.59
C TYR A 193 -21.38 0.65 -9.21
N PRO A 194 -22.57 1.17 -8.88
CA PRO A 194 -23.21 0.87 -7.60
C PRO A 194 -23.60 -0.61 -7.50
N LYS A 195 -23.71 -1.11 -6.26
CA LYS A 195 -24.15 -2.49 -5.97
C LYS A 195 -25.52 -2.83 -6.58
N SER A 196 -26.37 -1.82 -6.75
CA SER A 196 -27.67 -1.93 -7.40
C SER A 196 -27.84 -0.81 -8.43
N GLY A 197 -28.35 -1.17 -9.61
CA GLY A 197 -28.54 -0.24 -10.73
C GLY A 197 -27.49 -0.39 -11.82
N GLY A 198 -27.53 0.51 -12.81
CA GLY A 198 -26.57 0.58 -13.90
C GLY A 198 -25.34 1.43 -13.59
N LYS A 199 -24.39 1.48 -14.53
CA LYS A 199 -23.24 2.41 -14.46
C LYS A 199 -23.76 3.85 -14.37
N ASN A 200 -23.22 4.62 -13.43
CA ASN A 200 -23.41 6.07 -13.38
C ASN A 200 -22.71 6.77 -14.57
N PRO A 201 -23.06 8.02 -14.92
CA PRO A 201 -22.53 8.72 -16.10
C PRO A 201 -21.09 9.25 -15.94
N TRP A 202 -20.29 8.63 -15.08
CA TRP A 202 -18.88 8.95 -14.84
C TRP A 202 -18.06 7.66 -14.77
N ASP A 203 -16.75 7.80 -14.98
CA ASP A 203 -15.83 6.66 -14.89
C ASP A 203 -15.47 6.32 -13.44
N SER A 204 -15.06 5.07 -13.20
CA SER A 204 -14.66 4.63 -11.85
C SER A 204 -13.40 5.36 -11.42
N ASN A 205 -13.43 5.98 -10.24
CA ASN A 205 -12.29 6.67 -9.67
C ASN A 205 -12.26 6.48 -8.15
N HIS A 206 -11.05 6.54 -7.58
CA HIS A 206 -10.81 6.35 -6.16
C HIS A 206 -10.00 7.52 -5.59
N ARG A 207 -10.38 7.96 -4.40
CA ARG A 207 -9.66 8.96 -3.63
C ARG A 207 -9.02 8.30 -2.42
N TYR A 208 -7.74 8.59 -2.20
CA TYR A 208 -6.91 8.12 -1.10
C TYR A 208 -6.50 9.32 -0.24
N SER A 209 -6.80 9.29 1.06
CA SER A 209 -6.36 10.35 1.98
C SER A 209 -5.98 9.80 3.35
N THR A 210 -5.05 10.47 4.02
CA THR A 210 -4.70 10.18 5.43
C THR A 210 -5.66 10.82 6.42
N LEU A 211 -6.56 11.70 5.96
CA LEU A 211 -7.57 12.35 6.78
C LEU A 211 -8.94 11.70 6.51
N SER A 212 -9.57 11.18 7.55
CA SER A 212 -10.92 10.63 7.44
C SER A 212 -11.93 11.68 6.96
N ALA A 213 -11.73 12.95 7.33
CA ALA A 213 -12.59 14.06 6.92
C ALA A 213 -12.67 14.25 5.39
N ASP A 214 -11.58 13.99 4.66
CA ASP A 214 -11.60 14.06 3.19
C ASP A 214 -12.50 12.96 2.61
N ILE A 215 -12.51 11.78 3.23
CA ILE A 215 -13.35 10.66 2.83
C ILE A 215 -14.80 10.88 3.23
N ASP A 216 -15.06 11.42 4.43
CA ASP A 216 -16.40 11.77 4.89
C ASP A 216 -17.05 12.81 3.95
N GLU A 217 -16.25 13.78 3.46
CA GLU A 217 -16.70 14.71 2.43
C GLU A 217 -17.08 13.97 1.13
N MET A 218 -16.29 13.01 0.68
CA MET A 218 -16.62 12.23 -0.53
C MET A 218 -17.91 11.42 -0.33
N ILE A 219 -18.09 10.81 0.84
CA ILE A 219 -19.32 10.06 1.17
C ILE A 219 -20.55 10.98 1.11
N SER A 220 -20.45 12.20 1.64
CA SER A 220 -21.54 13.19 1.58
C SER A 220 -21.94 13.55 0.14
N LYS A 221 -21.06 13.27 -0.83
CA LYS A 221 -21.25 13.50 -2.27
C LYS A 221 -21.55 12.23 -3.06
N GLY A 222 -21.91 11.13 -2.38
CA GLY A 222 -22.37 9.89 -2.98
C GLY A 222 -21.29 8.84 -3.24
N TRP A 223 -20.07 9.05 -2.73
CA TRP A 223 -19.01 8.05 -2.78
C TRP A 223 -19.23 6.98 -1.70
N ALA A 224 -18.66 5.80 -1.91
CA ALA A 224 -18.64 4.72 -0.92
C ALA A 224 -17.26 4.67 -0.24
N SER A 225 -17.24 4.61 1.10
CA SER A 225 -16.00 4.34 1.84
C SER A 225 -15.59 2.88 1.70
N GLU A 226 -14.30 2.65 1.49
CA GLU A 226 -13.67 1.33 1.50
C GLU A 226 -12.78 1.14 2.73
N GLY A 227 -12.76 2.11 3.64
CA GLY A 227 -11.99 2.06 4.88
C GLY A 227 -10.49 2.23 4.66
N ILE A 228 -9.68 1.68 5.57
CA ILE A 228 -8.22 1.76 5.55
C ILE A 228 -7.69 0.69 4.59
N VAL A 229 -7.00 1.12 3.54
CA VAL A 229 -6.47 0.24 2.48
C VAL A 229 -4.95 0.21 2.44
N LEU A 230 -4.30 1.23 2.99
CA LEU A 230 -2.85 1.35 3.10
C LEU A 230 -2.51 1.97 4.47
N CYS A 231 -1.29 1.75 4.93
CA CYS A 231 -0.70 2.45 6.06
C CYS A 231 0.59 3.15 5.61
N ALA A 232 0.57 4.48 5.65
CA ALA A 232 1.71 5.32 5.28
C ALA A 232 2.67 5.48 6.48
N PRO A 233 3.99 5.45 6.28
CA PRO A 233 4.96 5.78 7.34
C PRO A 233 4.75 7.19 7.92
N ARG A 234 5.19 7.39 9.16
CA ARG A 234 5.23 8.71 9.84
C ARG A 234 6.64 9.20 10.06
#